data_AF-A0A3D4JBI7-F1
#
_entry.id   AF-A0A3D4JBI7-F1
#
_cell.length_a   1.000
_cell.length_b   1.000
_cell.length_c   1.000
_cell.angle_alpha   90.00
_cell.angle_beta   90.00
_cell.angle_gamma   90.00
#
_symmetry.space_group_name_H-M   'P 1'
#
loop_
_entity.id
_entity.type
_entity.pdbx_description
1 polymer ?
#
loop_
_entity_poly.entity_id
_entity_poly.type
_entity_poly.pdbx_seq_one_letter_code
_entity_poly.pdbx_strand_id
1 'polypeptide(L)' 'MDNQNIKRTVFMISGVMDALLGAIALLIYFGVIPVDLGFPRLVIGIIGGILFFSGVAVFTYFLTKTDS' A
#
# COMPACT_ATOMS: atom_id res chain seq x y z
N MET A 1 19.63 11.72 -17.68
CA MET A 1 19.65 11.64 -16.20
C MET A 1 18.27 11.90 -15.56
N ASP A 2 17.22 12.29 -16.31
CA ASP A 2 15.86 12.44 -15.74
C ASP A 2 15.06 11.14 -15.56
N ASN A 3 15.22 10.16 -16.45
CA ASN A 3 14.31 9.01 -16.52
C ASN A 3 14.36 8.11 -15.26
N GLN A 4 15.52 8.02 -14.60
CA GLN A 4 15.68 7.18 -13.42
C GLN A 4 15.03 7.80 -12.17
N ASN A 5 15.09 9.13 -12.05
CA ASN A 5 14.42 9.87 -10.99
C ASN A 5 12.90 9.83 -11.17
N ILE A 6 12.39 9.98 -12.40
CA ILE A 6 10.95 9.86 -12.69
C ILE A 6 10.43 8.47 -12.33
N LYS A 7 11.12 7.40 -12.76
CA LYS A 7 10.72 6.01 -12.42
C LYS A 7 10.67 5.78 -10.92
N ARG A 8 11.67 6.27 -10.18
CA ARG A 8 11.73 6.16 -8.72
C ARG A 8 10.58 6.90 -8.03
N THR A 9 10.25 8.10 -8.49
CA THR A 9 9.10 8.87 -7.99
C THR A 9 7.79 8.14 -8.24
N VAL A 10 7.60 7.57 -9.44
CA VAL A 10 6.39 6.79 -9.76
C VAL A 10 6.26 5.56 -8.86
N PHE A 11 7.36 4.83 -8.62
CA PHE A 11 7.36 3.67 -7.72
C PHE A 11 7.10 4.04 -6.25
N MET A 12 7.59 5.18 -5.79
CA MET A 12 7.25 5.69 -4.45
C MET A 12 5.76 6.03 -4.37
N ILE A 13 5.21 6.73 -5.35
CA ILE A 13 3.79 7.10 -5.38
C ILE A 13 2.92 5.84 -5.41
N SER A 14 3.25 4.85 -6.24
CA SER A 14 2.49 3.60 -6.30
C SER A 14 2.55 2.84 -4.97
N GLY A 15 3.72 2.76 -4.33
CA GLY A 15 3.87 2.13 -3.01
C GLY A 15 3.04 2.82 -1.93
N VAL A 16 2.98 4.16 -1.92
CA VAL A 16 2.12 4.92 -1.00
C VAL A 16 0.64 4.65 -1.28
N MET A 17 0.23 4.62 -2.55
CA MET A 17 -1.16 4.34 -2.91
C MET A 17 -1.59 2.93 -2.49
N ASP A 18 -0.75 1.92 -2.75
CA ASP A 18 -1.01 0.54 -2.32
C ASP A 18 -1.07 0.43 -0.79
N ALA A 19 -0.19 1.14 -0.08
CA ALA A 19 -0.22 1.20 1.37
C ALA A 19 -1.52 1.85 1.88
N LEU A 20 -1.97 2.96 1.27
CA LEU A 20 -3.21 3.62 1.66
C LEU A 20 -4.44 2.76 1.39
N LEU A 21 -4.52 2.11 0.23
CA LEU A 21 -5.60 1.19 -0.10
C LEU A 21 -5.63 -0.02 0.85
N GLY A 22 -4.46 -0.56 1.15
CA GLY A 22 -4.30 -1.63 2.14
C GLY A 22 -4.74 -1.20 3.55
N ALA A 23 -4.39 0.03 3.96
CA ALA A 23 -4.80 0.59 5.24
C ALA A 23 -6.33 0.74 5.32
N ILE A 24 -6.97 1.27 4.28
CA ILE A 24 -8.43 1.40 4.21
C ILE A 24 -9.10 0.03 4.30
N ALA A 25 -8.61 -0.96 3.56
CA ALA A 25 -9.11 -2.33 3.63
C ALA A 25 -8.95 -2.94 5.04
N LEU A 26 -7.83 -2.69 5.72
CA LEU A 26 -7.62 -3.12 7.11
C LEU A 26 -8.56 -2.41 8.09
N LEU A 27 -8.84 -1.12 7.91
CA LEU A 27 -9.80 -0.38 8.73
C LEU A 27 -11.22 -0.96 8.59
N ILE A 28 -11.60 -1.39 7.39
CA ILE A 28 -12.86 -2.10 7.14
C ILE A 28 -12.83 -3.48 7.83
N TYR A 29 -11.70 -4.20 7.74
CA TYR A 29 -11.53 -5.51 8.39
C TYR A 29 -11.70 -5.43 9.91
N PHE A 30 -11.06 -4.46 10.57
CA PHE A 30 -11.19 -4.24 12.02
C PHE A 30 -12.54 -3.62 12.44
N GLY A 31 -13.40 -3.28 11.47
CA GLY A 31 -14.71 -2.70 11.74
C GLY A 31 -14.65 -1.25 12.21
N VAL A 32 -13.52 -0.55 12.01
CA VAL A 32 -13.42 0.90 12.23
C VAL A 32 -14.31 1.65 11.25
N ILE A 33 -14.34 1.16 10.00
CA ILE A 33 -15.22 1.66 8.95
C ILE A 33 -16.35 0.62 8.76
N PRO A 34 -17.62 0.94 9.09
CA PRO A 34 -18.74 0.02 8.98
C PRO A 34 -19.23 -0.05 7.53
N VAL A 35 -18.41 -0.62 6.65
CA VAL A 35 -18.76 -0.87 5.24
C VAL A 35 -18.95 -2.37 5.06
N ASP A 36 -20.10 -2.73 4.49
CA ASP A 36 -20.39 -4.10 4.08
C ASP A 36 -20.17 -4.24 2.57
N LEU A 37 -19.10 -4.96 2.20
CA LEU A 37 -18.71 -5.16 0.81
C LEU A 37 -19.32 -6.44 0.21
N GLY A 38 -20.10 -7.22 0.98
CA GLY A 38 -20.66 -8.50 0.53
C GLY A 38 -19.64 -9.64 0.37
N PHE A 39 -18.37 -9.40 0.73
CA PHE A 39 -17.29 -10.39 0.74
C PHE A 39 -16.98 -10.88 2.16
N PRO A 40 -16.41 -12.09 2.32
CA PRO A 40 -15.97 -12.57 3.63
C PRO A 40 -14.94 -11.60 4.22
N ARG A 41 -15.18 -11.15 5.45
CA ARG A 41 -14.32 -10.17 6.14
C ARG A 41 -12.86 -10.61 6.17
N LEU A 42 -12.60 -11.90 6.32
CA LEU A 42 -11.25 -12.48 6.29
C LEU A 42 -10.50 -12.21 4.98
N VAL A 43 -11.19 -12.24 3.82
CA VAL A 43 -10.59 -11.95 2.51
C VAL A 43 -10.17 -10.49 2.42
N ILE A 44 -10.99 -9.57 2.93
CA ILE A 44 -10.68 -8.13 3.00
C ILE A 44 -9.43 -7.89 3.86
N GLY A 45 -9.33 -8.60 5.00
CA GLY A 45 -8.16 -8.53 5.87
C GLY A 45 -6.87 -9.02 5.21
N ILE A 46 -6.93 -10.15 4.47
CA ILE A 46 -5.78 -10.68 3.74
C ILE A 46 -5.33 -9.72 2.63
N ILE A 47 -6.27 -9.26 1.80
CA ILE A 47 -5.95 -8.34 0.69
C ILE A 47 -5.40 -7.02 1.24
N GLY A 48 -6.05 -6.46 2.26
CA GLY A 48 -5.62 -5.24 2.91
C GLY A 48 -4.24 -5.37 3.54
N GLY A 49 -3.97 -6.47 4.23
CA GLY A 49 -2.66 -6.78 4.78
C GLY A 49 -1.58 -6.86 3.71
N ILE A 50 -1.80 -7.64 2.64
CA ILE A 50 -0.83 -7.78 1.55
C ILE A 50 -0.53 -6.43 0.90
N LEU A 51 -1.56 -5.63 0.56
CA LEU A 51 -1.39 -4.31 -0.03
C LEU A 51 -0.67 -3.34 0.91
N PHE A 52 -1.03 -3.35 2.19
CA PHE A 52 -0.41 -2.48 3.19
C PHE A 52 1.07 -2.78 3.36
N PHE A 53 1.41 -4.05 3.65
CA PHE A 53 2.80 -4.45 3.88
C PHE A 53 3.65 -4.34 2.60
N SER A 54 3.10 -4.69 1.43
CA SER A 54 3.79 -4.54 0.14
C SER A 54 4.06 -3.08 -0.17
N GLY A 55 3.04 -2.21 -0.04
CA GLY A 55 3.18 -0.78 -0.31
C GLY A 55 4.18 -0.11 0.63
N VAL A 56 4.14 -0.43 1.93
CA VAL A 56 5.12 0.05 2.91
C VAL A 56 6.52 -0.44 2.57
N ALA A 57 6.69 -1.73 2.25
CA ALA A 57 8.00 -2.29 1.90
C ALA A 57 8.61 -1.61 0.66
N VAL A 58 7.82 -1.43 -0.41
CA VAL A 58 8.26 -0.75 -1.64
C VAL A 58 8.60 0.71 -1.35
N PHE A 59 7.74 1.41 -0.62
CA PHE A 59 7.97 2.80 -0.24
C PHE A 59 9.25 2.95 0.58
N THR A 60 9.41 2.18 1.65
CA THR A 60 10.61 2.20 2.50
C THR A 60 11.87 1.81 1.72
N TYR A 61 11.80 0.84 0.80
CA TYR A 61 12.93 0.46 -0.05
C TYR A 61 13.40 1.63 -0.91
N PHE A 62 12.49 2.29 -1.63
CA PHE A 62 12.85 3.41 -2.50
C PHE A 62 13.19 4.69 -1.73
N LEU A 63 12.70 4.84 -0.50
CA LEU A 63 13.05 5.94 0.40
C LEU A 63 14.45 5.75 0.98
N THR A 64 14.82 4.51 1.33
CA THR A 64 16.16 4.17 1.85
C THR A 64 17.21 4.16 0.74
N LYS A 65 16.83 3.80 -0.49
CA LYS A 65 17.73 3.77 -1.65
C LYS A 65 18.02 5.18 -2.22
N THR A 66 18.06 6.21 -1.37
CA THR A 66 18.24 7.60 -1.80
C THR A 66 19.63 7.91 -2.33
N ASP A 67 20.66 7.16 -1.91
CA ASP A 67 22.03 7.40 -2.33
C ASP A 67 22.75 6.10 -2.70
N SER A 68 22.89 5.83 -4.00
CA SER A 68 23.98 5.04 -4.62
C SER A 68 24.03 5.33 -6.11
#